data_AF-A0A1I3X221-F1
#
_entry.id   AF-A0A1I3X221-F1
#
_cell.length_a   1.000
_cell.length_b   1.000
_cell.length_c   1.000
_cell.angle_alpha   90.00
_cell.angle_beta   90.00
_cell.angle_gamma   90.00
#
_symmetry.space_group_name_H-M   'P 1'
#
loop_
_entity.id
_entity.type
_entity.pdbx_description
1 polymer ?
#
loop_
_entity_poly.entity_id
_entity_poly.type
_entity_poly.pdbx_seq_one_letter_code
_entity_poly.pdbx_strand_id
1 'polypeptide(L)' 'LNIREKLSSEEGTQFYGKRKIDVEPTFGQVKANLRFTRFSVRGKSNVENETNLIFMANNLRKYNKRKKK' A
#
# COMPACT_ATOMS: atom_id res chain seq x y z
N LEU A 1 14.87 -17.43 15.07
CA LEU A 1 13.39 -17.47 15.05
C LEU A 1 12.91 -17.76 13.64
N ASN A 2 12.23 -18.90 13.50
CA ASN A 2 11.52 -19.32 12.31
C ASN A 2 10.41 -18.28 11.98
N ILE A 3 10.07 -18.10 10.70
CA ILE A 3 9.06 -17.12 10.26
C ILE A 3 7.71 -17.34 10.99
N ARG A 4 7.34 -18.60 11.22
CA ARG A 4 6.12 -18.96 11.96
C ARG A 4 6.14 -18.43 13.40
N GLU A 5 7.27 -18.55 14.09
CA GLU A 5 7.43 -18.07 15.46
C GLU A 5 7.35 -16.54 15.53
N LYS A 6 7.91 -15.84 14.52
CA LYS A 6 7.83 -14.37 14.43
C LYS A 6 6.42 -13.86 14.14
N LEU A 7 5.61 -14.60 13.39
CA LEU A 7 4.23 -14.22 13.09
C LEU A 7 3.29 -14.54 14.25
N SER A 8 3.56 -15.61 14.98
CA SER A 8 2.77 -16.04 16.14
C SER A 8 3.15 -15.33 17.44
N SER A 9 4.20 -14.51 17.46
CA SER A 9 4.51 -13.67 18.62
C SER A 9 3.45 -12.59 18.80
N GLU A 10 3.32 -12.09 20.03
CA GLU A 10 2.42 -10.97 20.35
C GLU A 10 2.72 -9.75 19.47
N GLU A 11 4.00 -9.38 19.34
CA GLU A 11 4.44 -8.29 18.47
C GLU A 11 4.08 -8.54 16.99
N GLY A 12 4.31 -9.76 16.50
CA GLY A 12 4.00 -10.16 15.12
C GLY A 12 2.51 -10.04 14.82
N THR A 13 1.68 -10.47 15.77
CA THR A 13 0.22 -10.39 15.70
C THR A 13 -0.24 -8.93 15.65
N GLN A 14 0.34 -8.07 16.47
CA GLN A 14 0.02 -6.63 16.46
C GLN A 14 0.41 -5.95 15.15
N PHE A 15 1.60 -6.22 14.62
CA PHE A 15 2.01 -5.69 13.30
C PHE A 15 1.12 -6.21 12.17
N TYR A 16 0.75 -7.48 12.22
CA TYR A 16 -0.16 -8.07 11.24
C TYR A 16 -1.54 -7.40 11.29
N GLY A 17 -2.07 -7.12 12.49
CA GLY A 17 -3.30 -6.37 12.69
C GLY A 17 -3.24 -4.96 12.06
N LYS A 18 -2.15 -4.22 12.32
CA LYS A 18 -1.95 -2.87 11.72
C LYS A 18 -1.90 -2.92 10.19
N ARG A 19 -1.24 -3.92 9.60
CA ARG A 19 -1.17 -4.09 8.14
C ARG A 19 -2.54 -4.22 7.46
N LYS A 20 -3.48 -4.94 8.09
CA LYS A 20 -4.85 -5.10 7.56
C LYS A 20 -5.60 -3.78 7.46
N ILE A 21 -5.30 -2.83 8.35
CA ILE A 21 -5.99 -1.54 8.45
C ILE A 21 -5.30 -0.50 7.56
N ASP A 22 -3.97 -0.52 7.50
CA ASP A 22 -3.21 0.55 6.85
C ASP A 22 -2.77 0.18 5.43
N VAL A 23 -2.09 -0.97 5.32
CA VAL A 23 -1.35 -1.37 4.12
C VAL A 23 -2.28 -1.98 3.08
N GLU A 24 -3.06 -2.98 3.48
CA GLU A 24 -3.97 -3.69 2.57
C GLU A 24 -5.00 -2.77 1.91
N PRO A 25 -5.67 -1.84 2.64
CA PRO A 25 -6.63 -0.94 2.02
C PRO A 25 -5.99 0.03 1.04
N THR A 26 -4.74 0.45 1.30
CA THR A 26 -4.01 1.34 0.38
C THR A 26 -3.73 0.63 -0.95
N PHE A 27 -3.26 -0.62 -0.92
CA PHE A 27 -3.07 -1.41 -2.15
C PHE A 27 -4.39 -1.76 -2.84
N GLY A 28 -5.45 -2.06 -2.08
CA GLY A 28 -6.80 -2.27 -2.61
C GLY A 28 -7.32 -1.04 -3.35
N GLN A 29 -7.11 0.17 -2.80
CA GLN A 29 -7.48 1.42 -3.46
C GLN A 29 -6.69 1.66 -4.74
N VAL A 30 -5.38 1.41 -4.74
CA VAL A 30 -4.55 1.54 -5.95
C VAL A 30 -5.07 0.62 -7.06
N LYS A 31 -5.35 -0.65 -6.74
CA LYS A 31 -5.84 -1.61 -7.74
C LYS A 31 -7.27 -1.32 -8.19
N ALA A 32 -8.21 -1.13 -7.27
CA ALA A 32 -9.62 -0.97 -7.59
C ALA A 32 -9.99 0.44 -8.09
N ASN A 33 -9.45 1.48 -7.45
CA ASN A 33 -9.85 2.87 -7.75
C ASN A 33 -8.96 3.55 -8.78
N LEU A 34 -7.66 3.23 -8.82
CA LEU A 34 -6.74 3.74 -9.85
C LEU A 34 -6.54 2.77 -11.02
N ARG A 35 -7.14 1.56 -10.94
CA ARG A 35 -7.02 0.51 -11.97
C ARG A 35 -5.58 0.12 -12.29
N PHE A 36 -4.67 0.37 -11.34
CA PHE A 36 -3.26 0.05 -11.50
C PHE A 36 -2.99 -1.40 -11.11
N THR A 37 -2.93 -2.28 -12.11
CA THR A 37 -2.70 -3.72 -11.94
C THR A 37 -1.37 -4.18 -12.51
N ARG A 38 -0.71 -3.37 -13.33
CA ARG A 38 0.58 -3.65 -13.98
C ARG A 38 1.39 -2.37 -14.14
N PHE A 39 2.71 -2.49 -14.05
CA PHE A 39 3.63 -1.43 -14.43
C PHE A 39 3.66 -1.22 -15.94
N SER A 40 3.78 0.02 -16.36
CA SER A 40 3.89 0.44 -17.75
C SER A 40 5.34 0.52 -18.20
N VAL A 41 6.26 0.71 -17.25
CA VAL A 41 7.71 0.86 -17.51
C VAL A 41 8.51 -0.32 -16.98
N ARG A 42 9.77 -0.43 -17.44
CA ARG A 42 10.75 -1.43 -17.00
C ARG A 42 12.02 -0.73 -16.50
N GLY A 43 12.80 -1.46 -15.70
CA GLY A 43 14.00 -0.96 -15.04
C GLY A 43 13.69 -0.33 -13.67
N LYS A 44 14.59 -0.54 -12.71
CA LYS A 44 14.37 -0.21 -11.29
C LYS A 44 13.96 1.26 -11.08
N SER A 45 14.74 2.19 -11.62
CA SER A 45 14.48 3.63 -11.46
C SER A 45 13.12 4.07 -12.03
N ASN A 46 12.75 3.55 -13.21
CA ASN A 46 11.47 3.90 -13.82
C ASN A 46 10.29 3.32 -13.03
N VAL A 47 10.42 2.07 -12.56
CA VAL A 47 9.40 1.43 -11.73
C VAL A 47 9.22 2.17 -10.40
N GLU A 48 10.31 2.63 -9.78
CA GLU A 48 10.25 3.48 -8.58
C GLU A 48 9.51 4.80 -8.84
N ASN A 49 9.80 5.46 -9.97
CA ASN A 49 9.10 6.69 -10.35
C ASN A 49 7.59 6.45 -10.59
N GLU A 50 7.23 5.41 -11.35
CA GLU A 50 5.82 5.06 -11.59
C GLU A 50 5.10 4.74 -10.26
N THR A 51 5.75 3.98 -9.38
CA THR A 51 5.24 3.66 -8.04
C THR A 51 4.95 4.92 -7.22
N ASN A 52 5.91 5.87 -7.20
CA ASN A 52 5.76 7.12 -6.46
C ASN A 52 4.60 7.96 -6.98
N LEU A 53 4.43 8.05 -8.29
CA LEU A 53 3.32 8.78 -8.92
C LEU A 53 1.95 8.20 -8.53
N ILE A 54 1.82 6.87 -8.54
CA ILE A 54 0.57 6.19 -8.20
C ILE A 54 0.19 6.42 -6.73
N PHE A 55 1.16 6.31 -5.83
CA PHE A 55 0.90 6.58 -4.42
C PHE A 55 0.61 8.05 -4.14
N MET A 56 1.26 8.97 -4.86
CA MET A 56 0.95 10.40 -4.78
C MET A 56 -0.49 10.67 -5.24
N ALA A 57 -0.92 10.09 -6.36
CA ALA A 57 -2.31 10.18 -6.83
C ALA A 57 -3.30 9.62 -5.80
N ASN A 58 -3.00 8.47 -5.19
CA ASN A 58 -3.83 7.90 -4.14
C ASN A 58 -3.93 8.81 -2.89
N ASN A 59 -2.81 9.40 -2.48
CA ASN A 59 -2.74 10.31 -1.34
C ASN A 59 -3.53 11.60 -1.60
N LEU A 60 -3.42 12.19 -2.80
CA LEU A 60 -4.22 13.35 -3.20
C LEU A 60 -5.72 13.05 -3.18
N ARG A 61 -6.14 11.88 -3.66
CA ARG A 61 -7.54 11.44 -3.56
C ARG A 61 -8.01 11.31 -2.11
N LYS A 62 -7.18 10.73 -1.23
CA LYS A 62 -7.47 10.65 0.22
C LYS A 62 -7.57 12.05 0.84
N TYR A 63 -6.64 12.95 0.51
CA TYR A 63 -6.62 14.32 1.00
C TYR A 63 -7.90 15.08 0.61
N ASN A 64 -8.28 15.02 -0.68
CA ASN A 64 -9.50 15.65 -1.16
C ASN A 64 -10.76 15.10 -0.50
N LYS A 65 -10.84 13.78 -0.24
CA LYS A 65 -11.95 13.18 0.51
C LYS A 65 -12.01 13.65 1.96
N ARG A 66 -10.85 13.81 2.62
CA ARG A 66 -10.78 14.34 3.99
C ARG A 66 -11.21 15.81 4.06
N LYS A 67 -10.78 16.64 3.09
CA LYS A 67 -11.14 18.06 3.03
C LYS A 67 -12.64 18.32 2.75
N LYS A 68 -13.30 17.40 2.04
CA LYS A 68 -14.75 17.48 1.74
C LYS A 68 -15.64 17.02 2.90
N LYS A 69 -15.06 16.42 3.94
CA LYS A 69 -15.76 15.94 5.13
C LYS A 69 -15.63 16.98 6.23
#